data_AF-A0A3D1GA47-F1
#
_entry.id   AF-A0A3D1GA47-F1
#
_cell.length_a   1.000
_cell.length_b   1.000
_cell.length_c   1.000
_cell.angle_alpha   90.00
_cell.angle_beta   90.00
_cell.angle_gamma   90.00
#
_symmetry.space_group_name_H-M   'P 1'
#
loop_
_entity.id
_entity.type
_entity.pdbx_description
1 polymer ?
#
loop_
_entity_poly.entity_id
_entity_poly.type
_entity_poly.pdbx_seq_one_letter_code
_entity_poly.pdbx_strand_id
1 'polypeptide(L)'
;KFEVHELDSLLWMGMLPEAKFDSVLAVLEQQKREELERLQKEQEDRANTMINVDSRNTESAAASSERNGFLNVKNPVMLADASQQFKAIWDNRPLADNWRVASLIVNTISQDSTGGSGTDGLMGDQQAKSVVTIDLSRVPFTVAEQDSVRDEIAYRHYELGNLFFLSLNLPDSARRYFNYVIDTRPNSDVAPVSLYSLSEINDIQQNDDMARQQAVQLVDRYPNSIYAERLAEKFDLVRNMEEEQVEHDPIEIYLSISENDTLDKVLKADSLVQFSRQFDDEKIAPRAMYDGIQLYISKAVEDPGFKEEKRKYDSAITEWDSTRSAFEVLKDSAKIALNDSSLTTSDSLMYTGIMDSVLTEPDFTELIPYYGTYWDSTRSVVENYLSLFGQNSTYGKQVITLKNELELPQEEAETVATDTVSVEQVVGVEPDLVDGSLYRPCTEFDQELSIRGGKDRFMTAIQIPEGNTEDSISFVFFINQRGIIDEFKLSSATTDKALIDEFVLKIERAVSFEPILVNGEAISVQCEVTFPLK
;
A
#
# COMPACT_ATOMS: atom_id res chain seq x y z
N LYS A 1 13.46 20.00 14.08
CA LYS A 1 14.46 18.92 13.86
C LYS A 1 13.82 17.54 13.89
N PHE A 2 12.84 17.29 14.76
CA PHE A 2 12.18 15.98 14.89
C PHE A 2 11.26 15.64 13.71
N GLU A 3 10.49 16.59 13.18
CA GLU A 3 9.49 16.34 12.13
C GLU A 3 10.07 15.86 10.79
N VAL A 4 11.15 16.45 10.28
CA VAL A 4 11.78 15.98 9.02
C VAL A 4 12.33 14.58 9.15
N HIS A 5 13.02 14.29 10.26
CA HIS A 5 13.59 12.97 10.51
C HIS A 5 12.50 11.91 10.67
N GLU A 6 11.36 12.29 11.26
CA GLU A 6 10.18 11.44 11.38
C GLU A 6 9.63 11.11 9.98
N LEU A 7 9.41 12.11 9.13
CA LEU A 7 8.94 11.90 7.75
C LEU A 7 9.92 11.05 6.93
N ASP A 8 11.22 11.28 7.05
CA ASP A 8 12.26 10.47 6.38
C ASP A 8 12.23 9.01 6.86
N SER A 9 12.01 8.79 8.16
CA SER A 9 11.92 7.44 8.75
C SER A 9 10.67 6.71 8.28
N LEU A 10 9.52 7.40 8.24
CA LEU A 10 8.27 6.86 7.73
C LEU A 10 8.37 6.52 6.25
N LEU A 11 8.92 7.44 5.45
CA LEU A 11 9.16 7.22 4.03
C LEU A 11 10.11 6.04 3.79
N TRP A 12 11.21 5.95 4.54
CA TRP A 12 12.12 4.82 4.47
C TRP A 12 11.42 3.50 4.75
N MET A 13 10.61 3.45 5.81
CA MET A 13 9.85 2.27 6.21
C MET A 13 8.84 1.84 5.13
N GLY A 14 8.16 2.80 4.50
CA GLY A 14 7.23 2.55 3.39
C GLY A 14 7.87 2.07 2.08
N MET A 15 9.18 2.29 1.90
CA MET A 15 9.94 1.84 0.71
C MET A 15 10.54 0.42 0.86
N LEU A 16 10.41 -0.22 2.03
CA LEU A 16 11.04 -1.52 2.27
C LEU A 16 10.27 -2.68 1.60
N PRO A 17 10.99 -3.65 0.98
CA PRO A 17 10.41 -4.93 0.60
C PRO A 17 9.80 -5.65 1.82
N GLU A 18 8.75 -6.44 1.59
CA GLU A 18 7.96 -7.14 2.62
C GLU A 18 8.81 -7.84 3.68
N ALA A 19 9.65 -8.79 3.27
CA ALA A 19 10.52 -9.52 4.19
C ALA A 19 11.46 -8.63 5.04
N LYS A 20 11.89 -7.47 4.52
CA LYS A 20 12.73 -6.53 5.28
C LYS A 20 11.91 -5.69 6.25
N PHE A 21 10.71 -5.30 5.86
CA PHE A 21 9.80 -4.56 6.72
C PHE A 21 9.38 -5.41 7.93
N ASP A 22 9.04 -6.68 7.73
CA ASP A 22 8.63 -7.59 8.81
C ASP A 22 9.78 -7.81 9.80
N SER A 23 11.00 -7.95 9.28
CA SER A 23 12.21 -8.02 10.11
C SER A 23 12.41 -6.74 10.93
N VAL A 24 12.13 -5.56 10.38
CA VAL A 24 12.24 -4.28 11.10
C VAL A 24 11.14 -4.16 12.14
N LEU A 25 9.92 -4.60 11.82
CA LEU A 25 8.80 -4.61 12.75
C LEU A 25 9.09 -5.49 13.97
N ALA A 26 9.60 -6.71 13.75
CA ALA A 26 10.00 -7.62 14.83
C ALA A 26 11.07 -7.00 15.76
N VAL A 27 12.04 -6.28 15.20
CA VAL A 27 13.06 -5.56 16.00
C VAL A 27 12.44 -4.42 16.78
N LEU A 28 11.55 -3.63 16.18
CA LEU A 28 10.85 -2.53 16.86
C LEU A 28 9.97 -3.04 18.00
N GLU A 29 9.26 -4.14 17.80
CA GLU A 29 8.46 -4.78 18.84
C GLU A 29 9.31 -5.23 20.01
N GLN A 30 10.46 -5.86 19.72
CA GLN A 30 11.40 -6.27 20.74
C GLN A 30 11.92 -5.06 21.53
N GLN A 31 12.34 -3.99 20.85
CA GLN A 31 12.82 -2.77 21.50
C GLN A 31 11.75 -2.13 22.38
N LYS A 32 10.51 -2.06 21.90
CA LYS A 32 9.39 -1.53 22.66
C LYS A 32 9.03 -2.40 23.87
N ARG A 33 9.15 -3.73 23.75
CA ARG A 33 8.97 -4.66 24.87
C ARG A 33 10.02 -4.45 25.94
N GLU A 34 11.28 -4.35 25.54
CA GLU A 34 12.41 -4.07 26.44
C GLU A 34 12.25 -2.70 27.13
N GLU A 35 11.78 -1.68 26.40
CA GLU A 35 11.49 -0.35 26.95
C GLU A 35 10.35 -0.41 27.98
N LEU A 36 9.25 -1.10 27.68
CA LEU A 36 8.13 -1.29 28.61
C LEU A 36 8.54 -2.07 29.85
N GLU A 37 9.29 -3.17 29.71
CA GLU A 37 9.81 -3.95 30.83
C GLU A 37 10.73 -3.10 31.72
N ARG A 38 11.58 -2.26 31.11
CA ARG A 38 12.45 -1.34 31.85
C ARG A 38 11.63 -0.32 32.63
N LEU A 39 10.60 0.27 32.00
CA LEU A 39 9.71 1.23 32.66
C LEU A 39 8.90 0.58 33.79
N GLN A 40 8.43 -0.65 33.60
CA GLN A 40 7.72 -1.42 34.63
C GLN A 40 8.64 -1.71 35.82
N LYS A 41 9.86 -2.21 35.58
CA LYS A 41 10.85 -2.43 36.65
C LYS A 41 11.17 -1.13 37.39
N GLU A 42 11.32 -0.02 36.68
CA GLU A 42 11.55 1.28 37.31
C GLU A 42 10.34 1.73 38.16
N GLN A 43 9.10 1.44 37.73
CA GLN A 43 7.90 1.70 38.53
C GLN A 43 7.80 0.78 39.75
N GLU A 44 8.11 -0.52 39.61
CA GLU A 44 8.14 -1.48 40.71
C GLU A 44 9.21 -1.14 41.74
N ASP A 45 10.42 -0.75 41.31
CA ASP A 45 11.50 -0.29 42.18
C ASP A 45 11.09 0.99 42.93
N ARG A 46 10.38 1.91 42.25
CA ARG A 46 9.81 3.12 42.87
C ARG A 46 8.68 2.80 43.85
N ALA A 47 7.84 1.79 43.58
CA ALA A 47 6.72 1.38 44.43
C ALA A 47 7.16 0.55 45.65
N ASN A 48 8.16 -0.33 45.49
CA ASN A 48 8.75 -1.14 46.56
C ASN A 48 9.71 -0.33 47.45
N THR A 49 10.05 0.90 47.08
CA THR A 49 10.70 1.86 47.98
C THR A 49 9.66 2.39 48.98
N MET A 50 9.24 1.53 49.93
CA MET A 50 8.40 1.95 51.05
C MET A 50 9.23 2.87 51.98
N ILE A 51 9.01 4.18 51.86
CA ILE A 51 9.54 5.15 52.82
C ILE A 51 8.52 5.26 53.96
N ASN A 52 8.81 4.62 55.08
CA ASN A 52 8.00 4.73 56.29
C ASN A 52 8.17 6.14 56.89
N VAL A 53 7.29 7.07 56.52
CA VAL A 53 7.17 8.41 57.14
C VAL A 53 6.51 8.27 58.51
N ASP A 54 7.23 7.68 59.48
CA ASP A 54 6.77 7.65 60.86
C ASP A 54 7.04 9.00 61.54
N SER A 55 6.01 9.84 61.53
CA SER A 55 6.00 11.18 62.14
C SER A 55 6.04 11.17 63.68
N ARG A 56 6.13 9.99 64.33
CA ARG A 56 5.91 9.86 65.78
C ARG A 56 7.14 9.63 66.65
N ASN A 57 8.35 9.64 66.12
CA ASN A 57 9.55 9.31 66.92
C ASN A 57 10.59 10.45 67.07
N THR A 58 10.14 11.70 67.06
CA THR A 58 10.99 12.90 67.27
C THR A 58 10.90 13.50 68.68
N GLU A 59 10.58 12.72 69.72
CA GLU A 59 10.57 13.21 71.12
C GLU A 59 11.86 12.94 71.92
N SER A 60 12.91 12.35 71.34
CA SER A 60 14.15 12.01 72.09
C SER A 60 15.46 12.66 71.60
N ALA A 61 15.43 13.65 70.71
CA ALA A 61 16.65 14.25 70.14
C ALA A 61 16.95 15.71 70.57
N ALA A 62 16.24 16.26 71.55
CA ALA A 62 16.43 17.65 72.00
C ALA A 62 17.78 17.90 72.72
N ALA A 63 18.53 16.84 73.09
CA ALA A 63 19.80 16.97 73.81
C ALA A 63 21.06 17.04 72.92
N SER A 64 20.94 16.93 71.58
CA SER A 64 22.12 16.87 70.66
C SER A 64 22.18 17.94 69.57
N SER A 65 21.28 18.93 69.59
CA SER A 65 21.19 19.97 68.55
C SER A 65 22.45 20.86 68.44
N GLU A 66 23.13 21.16 69.55
CA GLU A 66 24.32 22.03 69.53
C GLU A 66 25.53 21.39 68.84
N ARG A 67 25.66 20.07 68.87
CA ARG A 67 26.81 19.35 68.27
C ARG A 67 26.62 19.11 66.77
N ASN A 68 25.36 19.05 66.31
CA ASN A 68 25.00 18.67 64.95
C ASN A 68 24.53 19.85 64.07
N GLY A 69 24.44 21.07 64.62
CA GLY A 69 24.07 22.31 63.91
C GLY A 69 22.56 22.57 63.87
N PHE A 70 22.17 23.82 63.54
CA PHE A 70 20.80 24.36 63.63
C PHE A 70 19.70 23.54 62.90
N LEU A 71 20.06 22.68 61.95
CA LEU A 71 19.14 21.76 61.25
C LEU A 71 19.65 20.31 61.26
N ASN A 72 20.51 19.94 62.22
CA ASN A 72 21.21 18.65 62.26
C ASN A 72 22.02 18.33 60.99
N VAL A 73 22.42 19.34 60.20
CA VAL A 73 23.14 19.19 58.91
C VAL A 73 24.43 18.39 59.05
N LYS A 74 25.08 18.41 60.22
CA LYS A 74 26.31 17.66 60.49
C LYS A 74 26.05 16.20 60.93
N ASN A 75 24.80 15.79 61.10
CA ASN A 75 24.43 14.42 61.36
C ASN A 75 24.02 13.76 60.03
N PRO A 76 24.88 12.94 59.40
CA PRO A 76 24.61 12.34 58.10
C PRO A 76 23.42 11.39 58.11
N VAL A 77 23.10 10.79 59.27
CA VAL A 77 21.96 9.87 59.42
C VAL A 77 20.64 10.65 59.38
N MET A 78 20.56 11.78 60.10
CA MET A 78 19.36 12.64 60.08
C MET A 78 19.17 13.33 58.73
N LEU A 79 20.26 13.68 58.04
CA LEU A 79 20.17 14.26 56.70
C LEU A 79 19.65 13.24 55.69
N ALA A 80 20.12 11.99 55.77
CA ALA A 80 19.64 10.89 54.94
C ALA A 80 18.14 10.64 55.19
N ASP A 81 17.73 10.50 56.45
CA ASP A 81 16.33 10.28 56.84
C ASP A 81 15.42 11.45 56.39
N ALA A 82 15.82 12.70 56.66
CA ALA A 82 15.07 13.88 56.21
C ALA A 82 14.98 13.96 54.67
N SER A 83 16.04 13.59 53.95
CA SER A 83 16.03 13.56 52.48
C SER A 83 15.09 12.48 51.93
N GLN A 84 15.03 11.32 52.58
CA GLN A 84 14.11 10.24 52.22
C GLN A 84 12.66 10.65 52.49
N GLN A 85 12.36 11.22 53.65
CA GLN A 85 11.02 11.72 53.97
C GLN A 85 10.59 12.86 53.03
N PHE A 86 11.51 13.75 52.68
CA PHE A 86 11.24 14.81 51.70
C PHE A 86 10.89 14.22 50.33
N LYS A 87 11.69 13.26 49.83
CA LYS A 87 11.36 12.55 48.59
C LYS A 87 10.00 11.86 48.67
N ALA A 88 9.69 11.17 49.76
CA ALA A 88 8.39 10.52 49.94
C ALA A 88 7.19 11.48 49.81
N ILE A 89 7.32 12.72 50.31
CA ILE A 89 6.21 13.70 50.34
C ILE A 89 6.12 14.52 49.04
N TRP A 90 7.24 14.69 48.32
CA TRP A 90 7.35 15.67 47.25
C TRP A 90 7.69 15.10 45.86
N ASP A 91 8.21 13.88 45.75
CA ASP A 91 8.76 13.34 44.49
C ASP A 91 7.68 12.93 43.47
N ASN A 92 6.54 12.37 43.92
CA ASN A 92 5.45 11.89 43.05
C ASN A 92 4.37 12.94 42.74
N ARG A 93 4.73 14.22 42.63
CA ARG A 93 3.75 15.29 42.32
C ARG A 93 3.70 15.56 40.82
N PRO A 94 2.51 15.57 40.19
CA PRO A 94 2.38 15.88 38.77
C PRO A 94 2.81 17.34 38.49
N LEU A 95 3.32 17.58 37.29
CA LEU A 95 3.70 18.91 36.83
C LEU A 95 2.44 19.72 36.47
N ALA A 96 1.80 20.29 37.50
CA ALA A 96 0.57 21.06 37.36
C ALA A 96 0.57 22.32 38.25
N ASP A 97 -0.26 23.30 37.89
CA ASP A 97 -0.53 24.45 38.77
C ASP A 97 -1.17 23.99 40.08
N ASN A 98 -0.87 24.67 41.18
CA ASN A 98 -1.26 24.28 42.54
C ASN A 98 -0.66 22.95 43.03
N TRP A 99 0.50 22.53 42.52
CA TRP A 99 1.23 21.31 42.90
C TRP A 99 1.48 21.12 44.42
N ARG A 100 1.32 22.16 45.24
CA ARG A 100 1.46 22.10 46.71
C ARG A 100 0.18 21.68 47.46
N VAL A 101 -0.96 21.57 46.80
CA VAL A 101 -2.25 21.25 47.45
C VAL A 101 -2.32 19.75 47.82
N ALA A 102 -2.43 19.46 49.11
CA ALA A 102 -2.38 18.08 49.64
C ALA A 102 -3.55 17.19 49.20
N SER A 103 -4.71 17.76 48.84
CA SER A 103 -5.87 16.98 48.40
C SER A 103 -5.70 16.33 47.02
N LEU A 104 -4.73 16.78 46.21
CA LEU A 104 -4.38 16.14 44.94
C LEU A 104 -3.55 14.85 45.12
N ILE A 105 -3.15 14.52 46.35
CA ILE A 105 -2.27 13.37 46.69
C ILE A 105 -3.09 12.12 47.06
N VAL A 106 -4.33 12.27 47.52
CA VAL A 106 -5.14 11.15 48.06
C VAL A 106 -6.02 10.48 46.99
N ASN A 107 -6.29 11.16 45.87
CA ASN A 107 -7.22 10.64 44.85
C ASN A 107 -6.57 9.87 43.69
N THR A 108 -5.25 9.71 43.64
CA THR A 108 -4.57 9.01 42.53
C THR A 108 -4.28 7.53 42.81
N ILE A 109 -4.57 7.01 44.02
CA ILE A 109 -4.31 5.60 44.40
C ILE A 109 -5.60 4.76 44.41
N SER A 110 -6.79 5.34 44.21
CA SER A 110 -8.07 4.60 44.30
C SER A 110 -9.13 4.99 43.28
N GLN A 111 -8.72 5.59 42.16
CA GLN A 111 -9.60 5.78 41.00
C GLN A 111 -8.98 5.14 39.76
N ASP A 112 -8.87 3.81 39.76
CA ASP A 112 -8.97 3.05 38.52
C ASP A 112 -9.64 1.69 38.72
N SER A 113 -10.75 1.69 39.48
CA SER A 113 -11.64 0.54 39.53
C SER A 113 -13.06 0.98 39.89
N THR A 114 -13.98 0.68 38.98
CA THR A 114 -15.45 0.52 39.12
C THR A 114 -16.40 1.70 38.87
N GLY A 115 -17.14 1.54 37.77
CA GLY A 115 -18.53 2.00 37.55
C GLY A 115 -18.98 1.71 36.11
N GLY A 116 -19.69 0.62 35.77
CA GLY A 116 -20.33 -0.37 36.62
C GLY A 116 -20.85 -1.66 35.94
N SER A 117 -20.79 -2.73 36.74
CA SER A 117 -21.78 -3.77 37.06
C SER A 117 -22.63 -4.47 35.97
N GLY A 118 -22.33 -5.76 35.77
CA GLY A 118 -23.21 -6.76 35.14
C GLY A 118 -22.63 -8.20 35.10
N THR A 119 -22.55 -8.85 36.27
CA THR A 119 -22.51 -10.32 36.53
C THR A 119 -21.39 -11.23 36.00
N ASP A 120 -20.49 -11.58 36.94
CA ASP A 120 -19.98 -12.91 37.34
C ASP A 120 -19.61 -13.97 36.27
N GLY A 121 -18.33 -14.33 36.23
CA GLY A 121 -17.81 -15.43 35.43
C GLY A 121 -16.28 -15.54 35.39
N LEU A 122 -15.72 -16.12 36.45
CA LEU A 122 -14.47 -16.92 36.49
C LEU A 122 -13.12 -16.18 36.41
N MET A 123 -12.32 -16.40 37.47
CA MET A 123 -10.87 -16.19 37.49
C MET A 123 -10.21 -16.99 36.36
N GLY A 124 -9.53 -16.29 35.47
CA GLY A 124 -8.49 -16.81 34.60
C GLY A 124 -7.24 -15.98 34.81
N ASP A 125 -6.20 -16.63 35.33
CA ASP A 125 -4.83 -16.16 35.35
C ASP A 125 -4.41 -15.78 33.92
N GLN A 126 -4.48 -14.49 33.59
CA GLN A 126 -3.76 -13.92 32.48
C GLN A 126 -2.87 -12.84 33.08
N GLN A 127 -1.61 -13.19 33.29
CA GLN A 127 -0.53 -12.24 33.07
C GLN A 127 -0.84 -11.55 31.74
N ALA A 128 -1.34 -10.32 31.82
CA ALA A 128 -1.44 -9.44 30.68
C ALA A 128 -0.01 -9.24 30.19
N LYS A 129 0.44 -10.10 29.27
CA LYS A 129 1.55 -9.80 28.39
C LYS A 129 1.18 -8.44 27.82
N SER A 130 1.94 -7.41 28.18
CA SER A 130 1.80 -6.10 27.56
C SER A 130 2.08 -6.30 26.08
N VAL A 131 1.00 -6.45 25.30
CA VAL A 131 1.10 -6.57 23.84
C VAL A 131 1.66 -5.23 23.37
N VAL A 132 2.81 -5.30 22.72
CA VAL A 132 3.47 -4.13 22.18
C VAL A 132 2.72 -3.73 20.92
N THR A 133 2.22 -2.51 20.91
CA THR A 133 1.39 -1.98 19.82
C THR A 133 2.22 -1.05 18.94
N ILE A 134 2.22 -1.27 17.63
CA ILE A 134 2.93 -0.40 16.66
C ILE A 134 1.92 0.20 15.70
N ASP A 135 1.79 1.52 15.74
CA ASP A 135 0.94 2.27 14.82
C ASP A 135 1.63 2.41 13.45
N LEU A 136 0.98 1.86 12.41
CA LEU A 136 1.44 1.88 11.02
C LEU A 136 0.67 2.86 10.13
N SER A 137 -0.31 3.60 10.67
CA SER A 137 -1.22 4.46 9.90
C SER A 137 -0.49 5.54 9.08
N ARG A 138 0.65 6.03 9.58
CA ARG A 138 1.43 7.11 8.94
C ARG A 138 2.50 6.62 7.96
N VAL A 139 2.61 5.30 7.73
CA VAL A 139 3.61 4.74 6.81
C VAL A 139 3.09 4.78 5.37
N PRO A 140 3.80 5.45 4.43
CA PRO A 140 3.38 5.58 3.04
C PRO A 140 3.76 4.33 2.24
N PHE A 141 2.82 3.41 2.04
CA PHE A 141 3.09 2.16 1.33
C PHE A 141 2.91 2.29 -0.19
N THR A 142 2.10 3.25 -0.65
CA THR A 142 1.83 3.44 -2.07
C THR A 142 2.74 4.51 -2.70
N VAL A 143 2.99 4.42 -4.01
CA VAL A 143 3.84 5.40 -4.73
C VAL A 143 3.29 6.83 -4.61
N ALA A 144 1.97 7.00 -4.67
CA ALA A 144 1.31 8.30 -4.54
C ALA A 144 1.49 8.90 -3.12
N GLU A 145 1.31 8.10 -2.07
CA GLU A 145 1.56 8.55 -0.69
C GLU A 145 3.03 8.90 -0.48
N GLN A 146 3.96 8.09 -1.01
CA GLN A 146 5.38 8.38 -0.93
C GLN A 146 5.76 9.66 -1.67
N ASP A 147 5.11 9.95 -2.79
CA ASP A 147 5.32 11.21 -3.51
C ASP A 147 4.83 12.41 -2.69
N SER A 148 3.64 12.31 -2.11
CA SER A 148 3.09 13.33 -1.22
C SER A 148 3.96 13.59 0.02
N VAL A 149 4.49 12.54 0.66
CA VAL A 149 5.41 12.68 1.80
C VAL A 149 6.70 13.37 1.40
N ARG A 150 7.22 13.10 0.20
CA ARG A 150 8.43 13.78 -0.28
C ARG A 150 8.19 15.25 -0.61
N ASP A 151 7.00 15.63 -1.10
CA ASP A 151 6.61 17.03 -1.22
C ASP A 151 6.50 17.71 0.15
N GLU A 152 5.96 17.00 1.16
CA GLU A 152 5.95 17.50 2.53
C GLU A 152 7.38 17.71 3.05
N ILE A 153 8.29 16.76 2.84
CA ILE A 153 9.71 16.88 3.22
C ILE A 153 10.35 18.12 2.56
N ALA A 154 10.08 18.37 1.28
CA ALA A 154 10.55 19.57 0.59
C ALA A 154 9.97 20.85 1.20
N TYR A 155 8.68 20.86 1.52
CA TYR A 155 8.04 21.97 2.21
C TYR A 155 8.69 22.26 3.57
N ARG A 156 8.93 21.22 4.40
CA ARG A 156 9.63 21.37 5.69
C ARG A 156 11.06 21.88 5.53
N HIS A 157 11.78 21.46 4.50
CA HIS A 157 13.10 22.00 4.20
C HIS A 157 13.02 23.48 3.83
N TYR A 158 12.04 23.88 3.02
CA TYR A 158 11.79 25.29 2.72
C TYR A 158 11.47 26.10 4.00
N GLU A 159 10.63 25.60 4.91
CA GLU A 159 10.34 26.23 6.21
C GLU A 159 11.60 26.38 7.06
N LEU A 160 12.46 25.35 7.12
CA LEU A 160 13.75 25.43 7.80
C LEU A 160 14.65 26.48 7.17
N GLY A 161 14.71 26.54 5.84
CA GLY A 161 15.42 27.59 5.11
C GLY A 161 14.96 28.99 5.54
N ASN A 162 13.64 29.21 5.62
CA ASN A 162 13.06 30.47 6.07
C ASN A 162 13.37 30.77 7.55
N LEU A 163 13.29 29.77 8.44
CA LEU A 163 13.66 29.93 9.84
C LEU A 163 15.12 30.40 9.98
N PHE A 164 16.03 29.72 9.29
CA PHE A 164 17.45 30.08 9.30
C PHE A 164 17.69 31.47 8.70
N PHE A 165 17.02 31.79 7.59
CA PHE A 165 17.23 33.06 6.90
C PHE A 165 16.59 34.24 7.64
N LEU A 166 15.29 34.17 7.92
CA LEU A 166 14.49 35.29 8.41
C LEU A 166 14.54 35.45 9.92
N SER A 167 14.49 34.34 10.67
CA SER A 167 14.39 34.39 12.14
C SER A 167 15.76 34.36 12.82
N LEU A 168 16.70 33.59 12.27
CA LEU A 168 18.02 33.39 12.88
C LEU A 168 19.13 34.20 12.22
N ASN A 169 18.86 34.83 11.07
CA ASN A 169 19.85 35.59 10.29
C ASN A 169 21.11 34.77 9.97
N LEU A 170 20.92 33.50 9.61
CA LEU A 170 21.95 32.52 9.24
C LEU A 170 21.81 32.12 7.76
N PRO A 171 22.19 33.01 6.82
CA PRO A 171 22.00 32.80 5.39
C PRO A 171 22.69 31.54 4.86
N ASP A 172 23.90 31.22 5.34
CA ASP A 172 24.65 30.06 4.87
C ASP A 172 23.96 28.74 5.25
N SER A 173 23.33 28.71 6.43
CA SER A 173 22.51 27.55 6.84
C SER A 173 21.25 27.46 6.01
N ALA A 174 20.58 28.59 5.73
CA ALA A 174 19.38 28.63 4.90
C ALA A 174 19.64 28.11 3.48
N ARG A 175 20.77 28.48 2.86
CA ARG A 175 21.16 28.00 1.52
C ARG A 175 21.15 26.48 1.42
N ARG A 176 21.64 25.76 2.45
CA ARG A 176 21.64 24.29 2.48
C ARG A 176 20.24 23.73 2.31
N TYR A 177 19.26 24.31 3.01
CA TYR A 177 17.89 23.83 2.99
C TYR A 177 17.17 24.18 1.70
N PHE A 178 17.36 25.39 1.16
CA PHE A 178 16.78 25.75 -0.13
C PHE A 178 17.37 24.92 -1.28
N ASN A 179 18.70 24.69 -1.30
CA ASN A 179 19.32 23.82 -2.31
C ASN A 179 18.77 22.38 -2.25
N TYR A 180 18.56 21.85 -1.03
CA TYR A 180 17.95 20.52 -0.89
C TYR A 180 16.60 20.42 -1.61
N VAL A 181 15.74 21.45 -1.52
CA VAL A 181 14.44 21.48 -2.22
C VAL A 181 14.65 21.44 -3.73
N ILE A 182 15.56 22.25 -4.27
CA ILE A 182 15.81 22.32 -5.71
C ILE A 182 16.38 21.01 -6.26
N ASP A 183 17.29 20.39 -5.52
CA ASP A 183 18.00 19.19 -5.94
C ASP A 183 17.10 17.95 -5.87
N THR A 184 16.28 17.84 -4.82
CA THR A 184 15.46 16.63 -4.58
C THR A 184 14.06 16.72 -5.17
N ARG A 185 13.51 17.94 -5.26
CA ARG A 185 12.09 18.20 -5.60
C ARG A 185 11.94 19.44 -6.49
N PRO A 186 12.54 19.43 -7.70
CA PRO A 186 12.45 20.58 -8.61
C PRO A 186 11.02 20.87 -9.07
N ASN A 187 10.10 19.91 -9.08
CA ASN A 187 8.72 20.17 -9.51
C ASN A 187 7.77 20.52 -8.34
N SER A 188 8.30 20.66 -7.12
CA SER A 188 7.47 21.02 -5.96
C SER A 188 7.06 22.49 -6.00
N ASP A 189 5.90 22.79 -5.38
CA ASP A 189 5.38 24.16 -5.24
C ASP A 189 6.33 25.11 -4.52
N VAL A 190 7.23 24.56 -3.68
CA VAL A 190 8.22 25.33 -2.93
C VAL A 190 9.56 25.53 -3.67
N ALA A 191 9.77 24.87 -4.81
CA ALA A 191 11.00 25.04 -5.59
C ALA A 191 11.18 26.46 -6.15
N PRO A 192 10.16 27.10 -6.77
CA PRO A 192 10.29 28.47 -7.26
C PRO A 192 10.66 29.47 -6.14
N VAL A 193 9.99 29.37 -4.99
CA VAL A 193 10.26 30.27 -3.86
C VAL A 193 11.61 29.97 -3.19
N SER A 194 12.09 28.73 -3.25
CA SER A 194 13.43 28.38 -2.74
C SER A 194 14.54 28.97 -3.61
N LEU A 195 14.42 28.92 -4.94
CA LEU A 195 15.34 29.61 -5.85
C LEU A 195 15.31 31.13 -5.67
N TYR A 196 14.12 31.69 -5.45
CA TYR A 196 13.96 33.10 -5.13
C TYR A 196 14.74 33.47 -3.86
N SER A 197 14.55 32.73 -2.77
CA SER A 197 15.28 32.95 -1.52
C SER A 197 16.79 32.81 -1.71
N LEU A 198 17.26 31.88 -2.55
CA LEU A 198 18.68 31.74 -2.86
C LEU A 198 19.23 32.96 -3.61
N SER A 199 18.48 33.53 -4.55
CA SER A 199 18.84 34.77 -5.22
C SER A 199 18.96 35.92 -4.23
N GLU A 200 17.96 36.09 -3.35
CA GLU A 200 17.95 37.13 -2.32
C GLU A 200 19.11 37.00 -1.32
N ILE A 201 19.44 35.78 -0.88
CA ILE A 201 20.59 35.58 0.00
C ILE A 201 21.90 36.01 -0.70
N ASN A 202 22.07 35.69 -1.98
CA ASN A 202 23.26 36.11 -2.73
C ASN A 202 23.33 37.63 -2.90
N ASP A 203 22.19 38.28 -3.15
CA ASP A 203 22.08 39.72 -3.28
C ASP A 203 22.47 40.44 -1.97
N ILE A 204 21.96 39.98 -0.82
CA ILE A 204 22.33 40.52 0.49
C ILE A 204 23.83 40.36 0.79
N GLN A 205 24.43 39.27 0.30
CA GLN A 205 25.86 39.00 0.44
C GLN A 205 26.73 39.70 -0.62
N GLN A 206 26.15 40.59 -1.44
CA GLN A 206 26.84 41.33 -2.51
C GLN A 206 27.51 40.42 -3.56
N ASN A 207 26.90 39.26 -3.80
CA ASN A 207 27.31 38.32 -4.84
C ASN A 207 26.33 38.36 -6.01
N ASP A 208 26.36 39.49 -6.72
CA ASP A 208 25.41 39.81 -7.79
C ASP A 208 25.43 38.78 -8.93
N ASP A 209 26.60 38.21 -9.23
CA ASP A 209 26.76 37.19 -10.26
C ASP A 209 25.96 35.92 -9.90
N MET A 210 26.12 35.42 -8.66
CA MET A 210 25.36 34.26 -8.19
C MET A 210 23.88 34.60 -8.02
N ALA A 211 23.54 35.82 -7.58
CA ALA A 211 22.14 36.24 -7.44
C ALA A 211 21.42 36.23 -8.80
N ARG A 212 22.08 36.77 -9.84
CA ARG A 212 21.60 36.75 -11.22
C ARG A 212 21.52 35.34 -11.78
N GLN A 213 22.47 34.46 -11.47
CA GLN A 213 22.43 33.07 -11.92
C GLN A 213 21.19 32.33 -11.39
N GLN A 214 20.87 32.51 -10.11
CA GLN A 214 19.66 31.93 -9.51
C GLN A 214 18.38 32.54 -10.10
N ALA A 215 18.40 33.84 -10.39
CA ALA A 215 17.30 34.52 -11.06
C ALA A 215 17.03 33.98 -12.47
N VAL A 216 18.08 33.76 -13.28
CA VAL A 216 17.97 33.14 -14.60
C VAL A 216 17.39 31.74 -14.47
N GLN A 217 17.90 30.92 -13.55
CA GLN A 217 17.38 29.56 -13.33
C GLN A 217 15.89 29.56 -12.94
N LEU A 218 15.46 30.51 -12.11
CA LEU A 218 14.05 30.66 -11.73
C LEU A 218 13.17 31.04 -12.92
N VAL A 219 13.61 32.02 -13.72
CA VAL A 219 12.87 32.51 -14.88
C VAL A 219 12.76 31.44 -15.96
N ASP A 220 13.84 30.69 -16.21
CA ASP A 220 13.87 29.64 -17.22
C ASP A 220 13.02 28.43 -16.82
N ARG A 221 13.08 28.02 -15.54
CA ARG A 221 12.43 26.77 -15.09
C ARG A 221 11.00 26.96 -14.58
N TYR A 222 10.67 28.15 -14.07
CA TYR A 222 9.36 28.46 -13.49
C TYR A 222 8.83 29.80 -14.00
N PRO A 223 8.73 29.99 -15.34
CA PRO A 223 8.38 31.27 -15.93
C PRO A 223 7.02 31.78 -15.45
N ASN A 224 6.08 30.92 -15.08
CA ASN A 224 4.74 31.32 -14.63
C ASN A 224 4.66 31.69 -13.15
N SER A 225 5.73 31.52 -12.37
CA SER A 225 5.71 31.84 -10.94
C SER A 225 5.76 33.36 -10.68
N ILE A 226 5.06 33.80 -9.63
CA ILE A 226 5.14 35.19 -9.14
C ILE A 226 6.56 35.61 -8.75
N TYR A 227 7.42 34.64 -8.43
CA TYR A 227 8.80 34.87 -8.05
C TYR A 227 9.69 35.13 -9.26
N ALA A 228 9.44 34.40 -10.36
CA ALA A 228 10.11 34.62 -11.64
C ALA A 228 9.82 36.02 -12.18
N GLU A 229 8.57 36.49 -12.09
CA GLU A 229 8.19 37.86 -12.45
C GLU A 229 9.04 38.90 -11.69
N ARG A 230 9.10 38.78 -10.36
CA ARG A 230 9.87 39.71 -9.51
C ARG A 230 11.36 39.74 -9.84
N LEU A 231 11.98 38.57 -10.03
CA LEU A 231 13.41 38.52 -10.35
C LEU A 231 13.71 38.94 -11.79
N ALA A 232 12.79 38.68 -12.72
CA ALA A 232 12.92 39.17 -14.09
C ALA A 232 12.95 40.70 -14.13
N GLU A 233 12.06 41.37 -13.40
CA GLU A 233 12.07 42.83 -13.25
C GLU A 233 13.35 43.32 -12.56
N LYS A 234 13.77 42.68 -11.46
CA LYS A 234 14.96 43.08 -10.69
C LYS A 234 16.26 43.00 -11.50
N PHE A 235 16.41 41.96 -12.31
CA PHE A 235 17.65 41.66 -13.04
C PHE A 235 17.58 41.98 -14.55
N ASP A 236 16.49 42.61 -15.03
CA ASP A 236 16.26 42.89 -16.45
C ASP A 236 16.40 41.63 -17.31
N LEU A 237 15.68 40.57 -16.93
CA LEU A 237 15.65 39.29 -17.63
C LEU A 237 14.39 39.18 -18.51
N VAL A 238 14.55 38.57 -19.67
CA VAL A 238 13.40 38.25 -20.55
C VAL A 238 12.73 37.00 -20.01
N ARG A 239 11.50 37.16 -19.52
CA ARG A 239 10.64 36.04 -19.17
C ARG A 239 9.92 35.56 -20.43
N ASN A 240 10.37 34.42 -20.95
CA ASN A 240 9.56 33.69 -21.92
C ASN A 240 8.42 33.04 -21.14
N MET A 241 7.31 33.77 -21.01
CA MET A 241 6.05 33.11 -20.71
C MET A 241 5.78 32.25 -21.93
N GLU A 242 6.19 30.99 -21.88
CA GLU A 242 5.51 29.99 -22.69
C GLU A 242 4.04 30.12 -22.29
N GLU A 243 3.24 30.67 -23.20
CA GLU A 243 1.80 30.58 -23.11
C GLU A 243 1.49 29.12 -22.78
N GLU A 244 0.88 28.91 -21.61
CA GLU A 244 0.51 27.58 -21.17
C GLU A 244 -0.27 26.88 -22.29
N GLN A 245 0.26 25.71 -22.68
CA GLN A 245 -0.35 24.67 -23.49
C GLN A 245 -0.29 24.87 -25.01
N VAL A 246 0.81 24.43 -25.63
CA VAL A 246 0.61 23.51 -26.76
C VAL A 246 0.35 22.16 -26.14
N GLU A 247 -0.90 21.94 -25.73
CA GLU A 247 -1.51 20.62 -25.79
C GLU A 247 -1.17 20.10 -27.20
N HIS A 248 -0.11 19.30 -27.33
CA HIS A 248 0.07 18.56 -28.56
C HIS A 248 -1.17 17.71 -28.62
N ASP A 249 -2.01 17.96 -29.63
CA ASP A 249 -3.20 17.18 -29.88
C ASP A 249 -2.82 15.71 -29.65
N PRO A 250 -3.48 14.96 -28.74
CA PRO A 250 -3.16 13.55 -28.51
C PRO A 250 -3.07 12.77 -29.83
N ILE A 251 -3.79 13.21 -30.87
CA ILE A 251 -3.67 12.70 -32.23
C ILE A 251 -2.29 12.98 -32.84
N GLU A 252 -1.74 14.19 -32.72
CA GLU A 252 -0.40 14.55 -33.20
C GLU A 252 0.71 13.76 -32.48
N ILE A 253 0.57 13.55 -31.17
CA ILE A 253 1.50 12.70 -30.40
C ILE A 253 1.42 11.25 -30.90
N TYR A 254 0.22 10.70 -31.03
CA TYR A 254 0.02 9.35 -31.59
C TYR A 254 0.60 9.23 -33.00
N LEU A 255 0.39 10.22 -33.88
CA LEU A 255 0.94 10.24 -35.24
C LEU A 255 2.47 10.26 -35.21
N SER A 256 3.08 11.07 -34.33
CA SER A 256 4.53 11.13 -34.19
C SER A 256 5.16 9.79 -33.79
N ILE A 257 4.47 8.98 -32.98
CA ILE A 257 4.92 7.65 -32.58
C ILE A 257 4.63 6.64 -33.71
N SER A 258 3.42 6.65 -34.26
CA SER A 258 2.95 5.66 -35.25
C SER A 258 3.62 5.79 -36.61
N GLU A 259 4.02 6.99 -37.04
CA GLU A 259 4.69 7.26 -38.32
C GLU A 259 6.22 7.22 -38.21
N ASN A 260 6.77 7.06 -37.01
CA ASN A 260 8.21 6.97 -36.83
C ASN A 260 8.72 5.58 -37.24
N ASP A 261 9.29 5.51 -38.43
CA ASP A 261 9.90 4.30 -39.00
C ASP A 261 11.31 4.01 -38.46
N THR A 262 11.89 4.93 -37.69
CA THR A 262 13.23 4.75 -37.11
C THR A 262 13.20 3.99 -35.78
N LEU A 263 12.03 3.89 -35.14
CA LEU A 263 11.86 3.16 -33.88
C LEU A 263 11.84 1.65 -34.12
N ASP A 264 12.50 0.92 -33.23
CA ASP A 264 12.32 -0.53 -33.14
C ASP A 264 10.85 -0.87 -32.81
N LYS A 265 10.36 -1.98 -33.34
CA LYS A 265 8.95 -2.40 -33.19
C LYS A 265 8.53 -2.54 -31.72
N VAL A 266 9.43 -3.01 -30.85
CA VAL A 266 9.14 -3.20 -29.42
C VAL A 266 9.04 -1.85 -28.72
N LEU A 267 10.01 -0.97 -28.95
CA LEU A 267 10.00 0.40 -28.39
C LEU A 267 8.79 1.20 -28.87
N LYS A 268 8.39 1.01 -30.13
CA LYS A 268 7.18 1.63 -30.70
C LYS A 268 5.91 1.09 -30.05
N ALA A 269 5.84 -0.22 -29.79
CA ALA A 269 4.74 -0.82 -29.05
C ALA A 269 4.65 -0.27 -27.62
N ASP A 270 5.78 -0.18 -26.91
CA ASP A 270 5.85 0.38 -25.55
C ASP A 270 5.38 1.83 -25.49
N SER A 271 5.87 2.65 -26.43
CA SER A 271 5.50 4.07 -26.50
C SER A 271 3.99 4.24 -26.75
N LEU A 272 3.40 3.40 -27.61
CA LEU A 272 1.96 3.44 -27.89
C LEU A 272 1.12 2.97 -26.69
N VAL A 273 1.57 1.94 -25.96
CA VAL A 273 0.91 1.47 -24.74
C VAL A 273 1.00 2.52 -23.63
N GLN A 274 2.15 3.16 -23.45
CA GLN A 274 2.33 4.24 -22.48
C GLN A 274 1.47 5.45 -22.83
N PHE A 275 1.48 5.90 -24.09
CA PHE A 275 0.59 6.94 -24.58
C PHE A 275 -0.88 6.61 -24.28
N SER A 276 -1.31 5.39 -24.58
CA SER A 276 -2.69 4.98 -24.33
C SER A 276 -3.09 5.02 -22.85
N ARG A 277 -2.18 4.65 -21.94
CA ARG A 277 -2.41 4.75 -20.49
C ARG A 277 -2.45 6.18 -19.98
N GLN A 278 -1.66 7.06 -20.59
CA GLN A 278 -1.58 8.46 -20.20
C GLN A 278 -2.82 9.26 -20.63
N PHE A 279 -3.40 8.91 -21.78
CA PHE A 279 -4.55 9.58 -22.38
C PHE A 279 -5.76 8.63 -22.44
N ASP A 280 -6.03 7.86 -21.38
CA ASP A 280 -7.01 6.76 -21.39
C ASP A 280 -8.47 7.22 -21.59
N ASP A 281 -8.74 8.50 -21.36
CA ASP A 281 -10.01 9.17 -21.63
C ASP A 281 -10.18 9.61 -23.10
N GLU A 282 -9.09 9.64 -23.87
CA GLU A 282 -9.11 10.09 -25.25
C GLU A 282 -9.57 9.02 -26.24
N LYS A 283 -10.31 9.45 -27.27
CA LYS A 283 -10.85 8.53 -28.31
C LYS A 283 -9.75 7.80 -29.10
N ILE A 284 -8.53 8.35 -29.13
CA ILE A 284 -7.40 7.78 -29.84
C ILE A 284 -6.66 6.70 -29.02
N ALA A 285 -6.82 6.68 -27.70
CA ALA A 285 -6.09 5.77 -26.82
C ALA A 285 -6.39 4.27 -27.05
N PRO A 286 -7.64 3.82 -27.27
CA PRO A 286 -7.90 2.43 -27.64
C PRO A 286 -7.16 2.03 -28.92
N ARG A 287 -7.09 2.94 -29.91
CA ARG A 287 -6.36 2.68 -31.15
C ARG A 287 -4.87 2.52 -30.91
N ALA A 288 -4.27 3.43 -30.14
CA ALA A 288 -2.84 3.38 -29.83
C ALA A 288 -2.46 2.06 -29.16
N MET A 289 -3.23 1.64 -28.16
CA MET A 289 -2.96 0.37 -27.47
C MET A 289 -3.16 -0.85 -28.36
N TYR A 290 -4.19 -0.84 -29.19
CA TYR A 290 -4.41 -1.90 -30.17
C TYR A 290 -3.25 -2.00 -31.16
N ASP A 291 -2.72 -0.88 -31.64
CA ASP A 291 -1.54 -0.85 -32.51
C ASP A 291 -0.29 -1.39 -31.78
N GLY A 292 -0.14 -1.10 -30.49
CA GLY A 292 0.89 -1.70 -29.63
C GLY A 292 0.76 -3.23 -29.54
N ILE A 293 -0.45 -3.75 -29.34
CA ILE A 293 -0.74 -5.19 -29.37
C ILE A 293 -0.33 -5.81 -30.71
N GLN A 294 -0.71 -5.18 -31.83
CA GLN A 294 -0.36 -5.68 -33.17
C GLN A 294 1.16 -5.70 -33.40
N LEU A 295 1.89 -4.70 -32.90
CA LEU A 295 3.34 -4.67 -33.00
C LEU A 295 3.99 -5.79 -32.18
N TYR A 296 3.49 -6.05 -30.97
CA TYR A 296 3.95 -7.18 -30.14
C TYR A 296 3.71 -8.53 -30.82
N ILE A 297 2.51 -8.75 -31.37
CA ILE A 297 2.21 -9.95 -32.16
C ILE A 297 3.13 -10.05 -33.37
N SER A 298 3.32 -8.95 -34.10
CA SER A 298 4.20 -8.94 -35.28
C SER A 298 5.63 -9.35 -34.92
N LYS A 299 6.09 -8.99 -33.72
CA LYS A 299 7.40 -9.37 -33.20
C LYS A 299 7.43 -10.82 -32.73
N ALA A 300 6.36 -11.30 -32.10
CA ALA A 300 6.25 -12.68 -31.65
C ALA A 300 6.22 -13.68 -32.84
N VAL A 301 5.57 -13.32 -33.94
CA VAL A 301 5.49 -14.15 -35.16
C VAL A 301 6.80 -14.17 -35.96
N GLU A 302 7.73 -13.24 -35.70
CA GLU A 302 9.08 -13.27 -36.29
C GLU A 302 9.95 -14.42 -35.75
N ASP A 303 9.56 -15.06 -34.64
CA ASP A 303 10.26 -16.22 -34.11
C ASP A 303 10.33 -17.33 -35.19
N PRO A 304 11.55 -17.78 -35.56
CA PRO A 304 11.73 -18.86 -36.54
C PRO A 304 10.99 -20.16 -36.19
N GLY A 305 10.77 -20.46 -34.90
CA GLY A 305 10.11 -21.67 -34.43
C GLY A 305 8.57 -21.62 -34.49
N PHE A 306 8.01 -20.42 -34.31
CA PHE A 306 6.57 -20.23 -34.11
C PHE A 306 5.71 -20.82 -35.25
N LYS A 307 6.13 -20.63 -36.51
CA LYS A 307 5.36 -21.12 -37.67
C LYS A 307 5.19 -22.63 -37.68
N GLU A 308 6.23 -23.35 -37.28
CA GLU A 308 6.21 -24.81 -37.27
C GLU A 308 5.42 -25.35 -36.08
N GLU A 309 5.55 -24.72 -34.92
CA GLU A 309 4.76 -25.04 -33.71
C GLU A 309 3.26 -24.80 -33.96
N LYS A 310 2.90 -23.63 -34.52
CA LYS A 310 1.52 -23.31 -34.89
C LYS A 310 0.93 -24.32 -35.86
N ARG A 311 1.71 -24.77 -36.85
CA ARG A 311 1.28 -25.79 -37.82
C ARG A 311 0.97 -27.13 -37.14
N LYS A 312 1.80 -27.54 -36.17
CA LYS A 312 1.59 -28.78 -35.41
C LYS A 312 0.35 -28.68 -34.54
N TYR A 313 0.18 -27.58 -33.82
CA TYR A 313 -1.00 -27.28 -33.03
C TYR A 313 -2.29 -27.34 -33.86
N ASP A 314 -2.34 -26.62 -34.98
CA ASP A 314 -3.51 -26.58 -35.85
C ASP A 314 -3.84 -27.96 -36.43
N SER A 315 -2.82 -28.75 -36.77
CA SER A 315 -3.02 -30.11 -37.24
C SER A 315 -3.61 -31.02 -36.15
N ALA A 316 -3.15 -30.89 -34.91
CA ALA A 316 -3.65 -31.68 -33.78
C ALA A 316 -5.10 -31.31 -33.42
N ILE A 317 -5.42 -30.01 -33.36
CA ILE A 317 -6.77 -29.52 -33.09
C ILE A 317 -7.75 -29.99 -34.19
N THR A 318 -7.38 -29.86 -35.46
CA THR A 318 -8.24 -30.29 -36.57
C THR A 318 -8.50 -31.81 -36.59
N GLU A 319 -7.51 -32.62 -36.22
CA GLU A 319 -7.67 -34.07 -36.09
C GLU A 319 -8.58 -34.45 -34.92
N TRP A 320 -8.45 -33.75 -33.78
CA TRP A 320 -9.33 -33.92 -32.63
C TRP A 320 -10.77 -33.52 -32.93
N ASP A 321 -11.00 -32.36 -33.54
CA ASP A 321 -12.33 -31.89 -33.94
C ASP A 321 -13.01 -32.87 -34.91
N SER A 322 -12.23 -33.45 -35.83
CA SER A 322 -12.71 -34.50 -36.74
C SER A 322 -13.13 -35.76 -35.98
N THR A 323 -12.31 -36.20 -35.01
CA THR A 323 -12.58 -37.37 -34.18
C THR A 323 -13.83 -37.17 -33.32
N ARG A 324 -13.95 -36.00 -32.69
CA ARG A 324 -15.10 -35.60 -31.89
C ARG A 324 -16.38 -35.57 -32.73
N SER A 325 -16.35 -34.93 -33.89
CA SER A 325 -17.49 -34.87 -34.80
C SER A 325 -17.92 -36.27 -35.28
N ALA A 326 -16.96 -37.14 -35.61
CA ALA A 326 -17.25 -38.52 -36.01
C ALA A 326 -17.88 -39.33 -34.87
N PHE A 327 -17.43 -39.11 -33.63
CA PHE A 327 -17.98 -39.74 -32.44
C PHE A 327 -19.42 -39.27 -32.14
N GLU A 328 -19.70 -37.98 -32.29
CA GLU A 328 -21.06 -37.42 -32.16
C GLU A 328 -22.02 -38.03 -33.19
N VAL A 329 -21.61 -38.16 -34.45
CA VAL A 329 -22.40 -38.84 -35.50
C VAL A 329 -22.67 -40.30 -35.17
N LEU A 330 -21.68 -40.99 -34.57
CA LEU A 330 -21.80 -42.39 -34.18
C LEU A 330 -22.81 -42.55 -33.04
N LYS A 331 -22.80 -41.65 -32.05
CA LYS A 331 -23.81 -41.60 -30.97
C LYS A 331 -25.20 -41.30 -31.51
N ASP A 332 -25.35 -40.34 -32.40
CA ASP A 332 -26.65 -40.03 -33.02
C ASP A 332 -27.22 -41.22 -33.78
N SER A 333 -26.36 -41.94 -34.52
CA SER A 333 -26.75 -43.16 -35.22
C SER A 333 -27.16 -44.28 -34.26
N ALA A 334 -26.42 -44.47 -33.16
CA ALA A 334 -26.75 -45.44 -32.12
C ALA A 334 -28.07 -45.12 -31.41
N LYS A 335 -28.34 -43.84 -31.15
CA LYS A 335 -29.60 -43.37 -30.57
C LYS A 335 -30.80 -43.65 -31.47
N ILE A 336 -30.66 -43.48 -32.79
CA ILE A 336 -31.72 -43.82 -33.76
C ILE A 336 -31.97 -45.33 -33.78
N ALA A 337 -30.90 -46.14 -33.80
CA ALA A 337 -31.01 -47.60 -33.81
C ALA A 337 -31.69 -48.15 -32.54
N LEU A 338 -31.41 -47.57 -31.37
CA LEU A 338 -32.06 -47.96 -30.10
C LEU A 338 -33.56 -47.68 -30.05
N ASN A 339 -34.10 -46.87 -30.96
CA ASN A 339 -35.53 -46.58 -31.04
C ASN A 339 -36.30 -47.58 -31.94
N ASP A 340 -35.60 -48.53 -32.58
CA ASP A 340 -36.22 -49.57 -33.40
C ASP A 340 -36.78 -50.72 -32.54
N SER A 341 -38.09 -50.93 -32.61
CA SER A 341 -38.80 -51.99 -31.87
C SER A 341 -38.44 -53.43 -32.29
N SER A 342 -37.74 -53.62 -33.41
CA SER A 342 -37.35 -54.92 -33.95
C SER A 342 -35.92 -55.36 -33.58
N LEU A 343 -35.23 -54.56 -32.76
CA LEU A 343 -33.83 -54.77 -32.43
C LEU A 343 -33.60 -56.02 -31.57
N THR A 344 -32.51 -56.76 -31.84
CA THR A 344 -32.14 -57.91 -31.02
C THR A 344 -31.48 -57.46 -29.70
N THR A 345 -31.54 -58.29 -28.66
CA THR A 345 -30.88 -58.00 -27.36
C THR A 345 -29.38 -57.75 -27.49
N SER A 346 -28.72 -58.42 -28.45
CA SER A 346 -27.29 -58.24 -28.71
C SER A 346 -26.98 -56.88 -29.31
N ASP A 347 -27.78 -56.45 -30.30
CA ASP A 347 -27.58 -55.17 -30.97
C ASP A 347 -27.93 -54.00 -30.05
N SER A 348 -28.92 -54.17 -29.17
CA SER A 348 -29.28 -53.20 -28.13
C SER A 348 -28.13 -52.96 -27.14
N LEU A 349 -27.44 -54.03 -26.71
CA LEU A 349 -26.26 -53.92 -25.84
C LEU A 349 -25.08 -53.23 -26.55
N MET A 350 -24.93 -53.41 -27.86
CA MET A 350 -23.88 -52.75 -28.63
C MET A 350 -24.10 -51.24 -28.72
N TYR A 351 -25.31 -50.80 -29.07
CA TYR A 351 -25.62 -49.38 -29.21
C TYR A 351 -25.69 -48.65 -27.86
N THR A 352 -26.08 -49.33 -26.78
CA THR A 352 -25.99 -48.77 -25.42
C THR A 352 -24.53 -48.57 -25.00
N GLY A 353 -23.64 -49.52 -25.29
CA GLY A 353 -22.20 -49.34 -25.02
C GLY A 353 -21.57 -48.14 -25.78
N ILE A 354 -22.03 -47.86 -27.00
CA ILE A 354 -21.64 -46.65 -27.75
C ILE A 354 -22.14 -45.37 -27.06
N MET A 355 -23.39 -45.36 -26.60
CA MET A 355 -23.98 -44.20 -25.91
C MET A 355 -23.25 -43.88 -24.59
N ASP A 356 -22.86 -44.93 -23.87
CA ASP A 356 -22.17 -44.85 -22.59
C ASP A 356 -20.68 -44.53 -22.72
N SER A 357 -20.12 -44.63 -23.93
CA SER A 357 -18.72 -44.28 -24.18
C SER A 357 -18.50 -42.77 -24.04
N VAL A 358 -17.34 -42.37 -23.50
CA VAL A 358 -16.92 -40.97 -23.38
C VAL A 358 -15.61 -40.80 -24.13
N LEU A 359 -15.48 -39.71 -24.88
CA LEU A 359 -14.24 -39.34 -25.55
C LEU A 359 -13.43 -38.45 -24.60
N THR A 360 -12.19 -38.83 -24.32
CA THR A 360 -11.27 -38.06 -23.48
C THR A 360 -10.47 -37.10 -24.36
N GLU A 361 -10.47 -35.82 -23.99
CA GLU A 361 -9.69 -34.80 -24.69
C GLU A 361 -8.18 -35.04 -24.52
N PRO A 362 -7.39 -35.05 -25.60
CA PRO A 362 -5.93 -35.08 -25.51
C PRO A 362 -5.41 -33.83 -24.81
N ASP A 363 -4.32 -33.98 -24.07
CA ASP A 363 -3.60 -32.83 -23.54
C ASP A 363 -2.85 -32.11 -24.68
N PHE A 364 -3.21 -30.85 -24.92
CA PHE A 364 -2.59 -30.01 -25.95
C PHE A 364 -1.56 -29.02 -25.38
N THR A 365 -1.32 -29.01 -24.07
CA THR A 365 -0.51 -27.99 -23.37
C THR A 365 0.89 -27.84 -23.95
N GLU A 366 1.54 -28.96 -24.29
CA GLU A 366 2.88 -28.98 -24.92
C GLU A 366 2.89 -28.49 -26.38
N LEU A 367 1.73 -28.46 -27.04
CA LEU A 367 1.59 -28.08 -28.45
C LEU A 367 1.19 -26.61 -28.63
N ILE A 368 0.85 -25.89 -27.57
CA ILE A 368 0.42 -24.49 -27.66
C ILE A 368 1.58 -23.63 -28.21
N PRO A 369 1.37 -22.82 -29.25
CA PRO A 369 2.46 -22.11 -29.91
C PRO A 369 2.73 -20.70 -29.34
N TYR A 370 1.94 -20.23 -28.37
CA TYR A 370 1.96 -18.85 -27.89
C TYR A 370 2.87 -18.65 -26.66
N TYR A 371 4.08 -19.22 -26.71
CA TYR A 371 5.10 -19.09 -25.65
C TYR A 371 6.19 -18.09 -26.05
N GLY A 372 6.71 -17.34 -25.07
CA GLY A 372 7.83 -16.42 -25.25
C GLY A 372 7.48 -14.98 -24.87
N THR A 373 8.53 -14.18 -24.68
CA THR A 373 8.42 -12.85 -24.03
C THR A 373 7.44 -11.91 -24.72
N TYR A 374 7.37 -11.94 -26.06
CA TYR A 374 6.46 -11.06 -26.79
C TYR A 374 5.01 -11.56 -26.77
N TRP A 375 4.77 -12.86 -26.63
CA TRP A 375 3.43 -13.39 -26.37
C TRP A 375 2.99 -13.07 -24.94
N ASP A 376 3.90 -13.09 -23.95
CA ASP A 376 3.64 -12.63 -22.58
C ASP A 376 3.29 -11.14 -22.54
N SER A 377 4.09 -10.30 -23.22
CA SER A 377 3.77 -8.87 -23.39
C SER A 377 2.42 -8.67 -24.07
N THR A 378 2.11 -9.46 -25.10
CA THR A 378 0.81 -9.38 -25.80
C THR A 378 -0.34 -9.70 -24.85
N ARG A 379 -0.24 -10.78 -24.06
CA ARG A 379 -1.27 -11.15 -23.06
C ARG A 379 -1.47 -10.03 -22.03
N SER A 380 -0.39 -9.51 -21.45
CA SER A 380 -0.45 -8.43 -20.47
C SER A 380 -1.10 -7.17 -21.04
N VAL A 381 -0.76 -6.78 -22.27
CA VAL A 381 -1.36 -5.60 -22.92
C VAL A 381 -2.81 -5.87 -23.32
N VAL A 382 -3.17 -7.07 -23.77
CA VAL A 382 -4.56 -7.47 -24.04
C VAL A 382 -5.43 -7.35 -22.78
N GLU A 383 -4.94 -7.82 -21.63
CA GLU A 383 -5.64 -7.68 -20.35
C GLU A 383 -5.78 -6.21 -19.95
N ASN A 384 -4.71 -5.44 -20.08
CA ASN A 384 -4.74 -4.01 -19.76
C ASN A 384 -5.71 -3.25 -20.70
N TYR A 385 -5.81 -3.62 -21.97
CA TYR A 385 -6.75 -3.01 -22.92
C TYR A 385 -8.19 -3.28 -22.47
N LEU A 386 -8.49 -4.53 -22.12
CA LEU A 386 -9.83 -4.92 -21.69
C LEU A 386 -10.21 -4.27 -20.36
N SER A 387 -9.24 -4.09 -19.46
CA SER A 387 -9.42 -3.36 -18.19
C SER A 387 -9.63 -1.85 -18.38
N LEU A 388 -8.92 -1.22 -19.33
CA LEU A 388 -9.01 0.23 -19.57
C LEU A 388 -10.23 0.63 -20.40
N PHE A 389 -10.52 -0.10 -21.48
CA PHE A 389 -11.52 0.33 -22.47
C PHE A 389 -12.75 -0.56 -22.55
N GLY A 390 -12.70 -1.75 -21.94
CA GLY A 390 -13.78 -2.73 -22.00
C GLY A 390 -13.97 -3.37 -23.39
N GLN A 391 -14.83 -4.39 -23.43
CA GLN A 391 -15.13 -5.17 -24.64
C GLN A 391 -15.97 -4.40 -25.68
N ASN A 392 -16.66 -3.34 -25.26
CA ASN A 392 -17.52 -2.51 -26.13
C ASN A 392 -16.77 -1.37 -26.84
N SER A 393 -15.46 -1.22 -26.59
CA SER A 393 -14.61 -0.26 -27.28
C SER A 393 -14.43 -0.58 -28.77
N THR A 394 -13.86 0.36 -29.53
CA THR A 394 -13.65 0.25 -30.99
C THR A 394 -12.93 -1.03 -31.42
N TYR A 395 -11.98 -1.52 -30.62
CA TYR A 395 -11.25 -2.77 -30.89
C TYR A 395 -11.53 -3.88 -29.86
N GLY A 396 -12.46 -3.67 -28.92
CA GLY A 396 -12.69 -4.59 -27.80
C GLY A 396 -13.09 -6.00 -28.22
N LYS A 397 -13.85 -6.15 -29.33
CA LYS A 397 -14.23 -7.46 -29.88
C LYS A 397 -13.02 -8.22 -30.44
N GLN A 398 -12.11 -7.51 -31.11
CA GLN A 398 -10.89 -8.11 -31.64
C GLN A 398 -9.96 -8.52 -30.50
N VAL A 399 -9.84 -7.67 -29.48
CA VAL A 399 -8.99 -7.92 -28.32
C VAL A 399 -9.51 -9.09 -27.48
N ILE A 400 -10.83 -9.25 -27.31
CA ILE A 400 -11.37 -10.43 -26.58
C ILE A 400 -11.19 -11.73 -27.36
N THR A 401 -11.36 -11.72 -28.69
CA THR A 401 -11.05 -12.89 -29.52
C THR A 401 -9.57 -13.27 -29.39
N LEU A 402 -8.69 -12.27 -29.41
CA LEU A 402 -7.26 -12.47 -29.21
C LEU A 402 -6.95 -13.00 -27.80
N LYS A 403 -7.59 -12.50 -26.75
CA LYS A 403 -7.42 -13.01 -25.38
C LYS A 403 -7.68 -14.52 -25.33
N ASN A 404 -8.81 -14.96 -25.89
CA ASN A 404 -9.21 -16.36 -25.88
C ASN A 404 -8.28 -17.24 -26.73
N GLU A 405 -7.68 -16.67 -27.78
CA GLU A 405 -6.70 -17.39 -28.61
C GLU A 405 -5.34 -17.56 -27.88
N LEU A 406 -4.95 -16.58 -27.05
CA LEU A 406 -3.66 -16.55 -26.36
C LEU A 406 -3.68 -17.14 -24.94
N GLU A 407 -4.84 -17.62 -24.48
CA GLU A 407 -5.03 -18.18 -23.15
C GLU A 407 -4.21 -19.46 -22.99
N LEU A 408 -3.40 -19.51 -21.92
CA LEU A 408 -2.63 -20.70 -21.55
C LEU A 408 -3.44 -21.52 -20.54
N PRO A 409 -3.38 -22.86 -20.59
CA PRO A 409 -3.95 -23.72 -19.56
C PRO A 409 -3.42 -23.31 -18.19
N GLN A 410 -4.30 -23.12 -17.22
CA GLN A 410 -3.88 -22.98 -15.83
C GLN A 410 -3.34 -24.32 -15.37
N GLU A 411 -2.08 -24.38 -14.91
CA GLU A 411 -1.57 -25.54 -14.19
C GLU A 411 -2.48 -25.76 -12.97
N GLU A 412 -3.36 -26.77 -13.04
CA GLU A 412 -3.90 -27.36 -11.82
C GLU A 412 -2.69 -27.77 -10.99
N ALA A 413 -2.53 -27.16 -9.81
CA ALA A 413 -1.40 -27.41 -8.93
C ALA A 413 -1.34 -28.91 -8.58
N GLU A 414 -0.59 -29.67 -9.37
CA GLU A 414 -0.26 -31.04 -9.07
C GLU A 414 0.57 -31.03 -7.78
N THR A 415 0.03 -31.70 -6.78
CA THR A 415 0.70 -31.99 -5.51
C THR A 415 1.81 -33.01 -5.77
N VAL A 416 2.92 -32.56 -6.36
CA VAL A 416 4.10 -33.38 -6.57
C VAL A 416 4.86 -33.47 -5.25
N ALA A 417 4.69 -34.61 -4.59
CA ALA A 417 5.56 -35.07 -3.51
C ALA A 417 7.01 -35.05 -3.99
N THR A 418 7.79 -34.08 -3.52
CA THR A 418 9.24 -34.06 -3.68
C THR A 418 9.88 -34.48 -2.37
N ASP A 419 10.53 -35.64 -2.42
CA ASP A 419 11.48 -36.13 -1.42
C ASP A 419 12.48 -35.02 -1.08
N THR A 420 12.36 -34.48 0.13
CA THR A 420 13.30 -33.52 0.68
C THR A 420 14.46 -34.26 1.32
N VAL A 421 15.63 -34.14 0.69
CA VAL A 421 16.90 -34.38 1.37
C VAL A 421 17.10 -33.25 2.38
N SER A 422 17.20 -33.69 3.63
CA SER A 422 17.45 -32.95 4.86
C SER A 422 18.49 -31.83 4.75
N VAL A 423 18.10 -30.61 5.14
CA VAL A 423 18.99 -29.62 5.75
C VAL A 423 18.48 -29.34 7.16
N GLU A 424 19.40 -29.44 8.12
CA GLU A 424 19.17 -29.45 9.55
C GLU A 424 18.43 -28.21 10.08
N GLN A 425 17.46 -28.51 10.96
CA GLN A 425 16.61 -27.58 11.68
C GLN A 425 17.42 -26.76 12.69
N VAL A 426 17.27 -25.43 12.63
CA VAL A 426 17.44 -24.56 13.80
C VAL A 426 16.04 -24.38 14.40
N VAL A 427 15.86 -25.00 15.57
CA VAL A 427 14.62 -24.98 16.35
C VAL A 427 14.40 -23.57 16.91
N GLY A 428 13.43 -22.86 16.34
CA GLY A 428 12.75 -21.73 16.95
C GLY A 428 11.31 -22.16 17.25
N VAL A 429 10.92 -22.07 18.50
CA VAL A 429 9.59 -22.46 19.01
C VAL A 429 8.55 -21.46 18.50
N GLU A 430 7.70 -21.88 17.58
CA GLU A 430 6.46 -21.18 17.22
C GLU A 430 5.43 -21.33 18.36
N PRO A 431 4.70 -20.28 18.72
CA PRO A 431 3.52 -20.42 19.57
C PRO A 431 2.36 -20.94 18.72
N ASP A 432 1.65 -21.93 19.27
CA ASP A 432 0.47 -22.58 18.70
C ASP A 432 -0.53 -21.60 18.05
N LEU A 433 -0.60 -21.60 16.72
CA LEU A 433 -1.70 -21.02 15.95
C LEU A 433 -2.74 -22.10 15.68
N VAL A 434 -3.88 -21.97 16.35
CA VAL A 434 -5.08 -22.74 16.07
C VAL A 434 -5.79 -22.08 14.90
N ASP A 435 -6.05 -22.89 13.88
CA ASP A 435 -6.75 -22.63 12.61
C ASP A 435 -5.91 -22.00 11.47
N GLY A 436 -5.65 -22.81 10.45
CA GLY A 436 -4.75 -22.53 9.32
C GLY A 436 -5.31 -21.60 8.24
N SER A 437 -5.97 -20.50 8.61
CA SER A 437 -6.29 -19.42 7.67
C SER A 437 -5.32 -18.25 7.86
N LEU A 438 -4.65 -17.84 6.79
CA LEU A 438 -3.74 -16.68 6.77
C LEU A 438 -4.44 -15.36 7.17
N TYR A 439 -5.77 -15.30 7.06
CA TYR A 439 -6.59 -14.13 7.35
C TYR A 439 -7.58 -14.41 8.48
N ARG A 440 -7.77 -13.43 9.38
CA ARG A 440 -8.74 -13.48 10.47
C ARG A 440 -10.01 -12.67 10.14
N PRO A 441 -11.23 -13.18 10.38
CA PRO A 441 -12.45 -12.47 10.02
C PRO A 441 -12.66 -11.23 10.92
N CYS A 442 -13.04 -10.09 10.31
CA CYS A 442 -13.17 -8.81 11.03
C CYS A 442 -14.31 -8.79 12.05
N THR A 443 -15.26 -9.73 11.94
CA THR A 443 -16.35 -9.94 12.91
C THR A 443 -15.84 -10.34 14.30
N GLU A 444 -14.58 -10.77 14.43
CA GLU A 444 -13.96 -11.10 15.72
C GLU A 444 -13.54 -9.87 16.54
N PHE A 445 -13.36 -8.69 15.91
CA PHE A 445 -12.66 -7.55 16.54
C PHE A 445 -13.49 -6.29 16.70
N ASP A 446 -14.76 -6.29 16.23
CA ASP A 446 -15.67 -5.13 16.28
C ASP A 446 -15.03 -3.83 15.73
N GLN A 447 -14.13 -3.98 14.74
CA GLN A 447 -13.49 -2.87 14.02
C GLN A 447 -14.01 -2.81 12.59
N GLU A 448 -14.53 -1.65 12.20
CA GLU A 448 -14.93 -1.38 10.82
C GLU A 448 -13.71 -1.06 9.96
N LEU A 449 -13.68 -1.64 8.76
CA LEU A 449 -12.60 -1.41 7.81
C LEU A 449 -12.72 0.00 7.21
N SER A 450 -11.68 0.82 7.40
CA SER A 450 -11.63 2.19 6.88
C SER A 450 -10.82 2.25 5.60
N ILE A 451 -11.41 2.84 4.54
CA ILE A 451 -10.70 3.10 3.27
C ILE A 451 -9.80 4.31 3.46
N ARG A 452 -8.52 4.20 3.07
CA ARG A 452 -7.59 5.34 3.07
C ARG A 452 -8.11 6.44 2.14
N GLY A 453 -8.18 7.67 2.63
CA GLY A 453 -8.80 8.78 1.91
C GLY A 453 -10.32 8.88 2.04
N GLY A 454 -10.95 7.98 2.82
CA GLY A 454 -12.35 8.03 3.20
C GLY A 454 -13.30 7.35 2.22
N LYS A 455 -14.29 6.63 2.76
CA LYS A 455 -15.33 5.93 1.99
C LYS A 455 -16.10 6.87 1.07
N ASP A 456 -16.42 8.09 1.52
CA ASP A 456 -17.22 9.04 0.74
C ASP A 456 -16.51 9.51 -0.53
N ARG A 457 -15.18 9.70 -0.46
CA ARG A 457 -14.37 10.07 -1.62
C ARG A 457 -14.33 8.95 -2.65
N PHE A 458 -14.18 7.71 -2.17
CA PHE A 458 -14.28 6.53 -3.02
C PHE A 458 -15.65 6.45 -3.69
N MET A 459 -16.73 6.61 -2.92
CA MET A 459 -18.11 6.59 -3.44
C MET A 459 -18.39 7.72 -4.45
N THR A 460 -17.77 8.88 -4.30
CA THR A 460 -17.89 9.99 -5.27
C THR A 460 -17.24 9.66 -6.62
N ALA A 461 -16.23 8.77 -6.62
CA ALA A 461 -15.56 8.33 -7.83
C ALA A 461 -16.29 7.16 -8.55
N ILE A 462 -17.30 6.56 -7.90
CA ILE A 462 -18.13 5.50 -8.46
C ILE A 462 -19.22 6.10 -9.35
N GLN A 463 -19.29 5.66 -10.60
CA GLN A 463 -20.37 6.01 -11.51
C GLN A 463 -21.47 4.93 -11.46
N ILE A 464 -22.55 5.20 -10.73
CA ILE A 464 -23.68 4.27 -10.62
C ILE A 464 -24.43 4.21 -11.96
N PRO A 465 -24.60 3.02 -12.57
CA PRO A 465 -25.29 2.88 -13.86
C PRO A 465 -26.75 3.36 -13.83
N GLU A 466 -27.20 3.98 -14.93
CA GLU A 466 -28.61 4.38 -15.08
C GLU A 466 -29.53 3.16 -15.07
N GLY A 467 -30.53 3.17 -14.16
CA GLY A 467 -31.47 2.06 -14.00
C GLY A 467 -31.09 1.03 -12.94
N ASN A 468 -30.00 1.25 -12.20
CA ASN A 468 -29.66 0.43 -11.03
C ASN A 468 -30.84 0.36 -10.04
N THR A 469 -31.27 -0.86 -9.70
CA THR A 469 -32.33 -1.10 -8.71
C THR A 469 -31.79 -1.44 -7.32
N GLU A 470 -30.50 -1.78 -7.21
CA GLU A 470 -29.86 -2.23 -5.97
C GLU A 470 -29.71 -1.09 -4.95
N ASP A 471 -29.87 -1.42 -3.67
CA ASP A 471 -29.69 -0.48 -2.56
C ASP A 471 -28.22 -0.45 -2.08
N SER A 472 -27.49 -1.56 -2.25
CA SER A 472 -26.10 -1.69 -1.81
C SER A 472 -25.38 -2.81 -2.56
N ILE A 473 -24.05 -2.72 -2.65
CA ILE A 473 -23.17 -3.80 -3.14
C ILE A 473 -22.15 -4.16 -2.05
N SER A 474 -21.84 -5.45 -1.88
CA SER A 474 -20.94 -5.92 -0.83
C SER A 474 -19.79 -6.75 -1.40
N PHE A 475 -18.60 -6.56 -0.85
CA PHE A 475 -17.40 -7.30 -1.19
C PHE A 475 -16.71 -7.83 0.06
N VAL A 476 -16.13 -9.02 -0.03
CA VAL A 476 -15.23 -9.60 0.97
C VAL A 476 -13.80 -9.33 0.53
N PHE A 477 -13.03 -8.62 1.36
CA PHE A 477 -11.64 -8.27 1.11
C PHE A 477 -10.70 -9.13 1.97
N PHE A 478 -9.63 -9.64 1.37
CA PHE A 478 -8.50 -10.27 2.03
C PHE A 478 -7.33 -9.28 2.00
N ILE A 479 -6.93 -8.82 3.18
CA ILE A 479 -6.05 -7.66 3.34
C ILE A 479 -4.88 -8.07 4.22
N ASN A 480 -3.65 -7.79 3.79
CA ASN A 480 -2.47 -8.04 4.60
C ASN A 480 -2.28 -6.99 5.71
N GLN A 481 -1.23 -7.19 6.50
CA GLN A 481 -0.84 -6.33 7.62
C GLN A 481 -0.55 -4.86 7.22
N ARG A 482 -0.40 -4.54 5.93
CA ARG A 482 -0.15 -3.17 5.44
C ARG A 482 -1.44 -2.45 5.03
N GLY A 483 -2.59 -3.12 5.07
CA GLY A 483 -3.83 -2.58 4.54
C GLY A 483 -3.93 -2.67 3.01
N ILE A 484 -3.08 -3.50 2.38
CA ILE A 484 -3.09 -3.74 0.93
C ILE A 484 -3.96 -4.97 0.65
N ILE A 485 -4.77 -4.88 -0.41
CA ILE A 485 -5.67 -5.96 -0.84
C ILE A 485 -4.85 -7.03 -1.55
N ASP A 486 -4.83 -8.25 -1.02
CA ASP A 486 -4.24 -9.42 -1.68
C ASP A 486 -5.26 -10.10 -2.61
N GLU A 487 -6.53 -10.14 -2.19
CA GLU A 487 -7.65 -10.69 -2.96
C GLU A 487 -8.97 -10.01 -2.52
N PHE A 488 -9.96 -9.92 -3.40
CA PHE A 488 -11.32 -9.54 -3.02
C PHE A 488 -12.37 -10.29 -3.84
N LYS A 489 -13.54 -10.53 -3.26
CA LYS A 489 -14.64 -11.31 -3.84
C LYS A 489 -15.96 -10.59 -3.67
N LEU A 490 -16.80 -10.59 -4.71
CA LEU A 490 -18.18 -10.11 -4.59
C LEU A 490 -18.96 -11.02 -3.63
N SER A 491 -19.58 -10.45 -2.60
CA SER A 491 -20.43 -11.19 -1.65
C SER A 491 -21.92 -10.94 -1.85
N SER A 492 -22.30 -9.76 -2.35
CA SER A 492 -23.70 -9.46 -2.67
C SER A 492 -24.19 -10.25 -3.89
N ALA A 493 -25.46 -10.66 -3.88
CA ALA A 493 -26.09 -11.43 -4.95
C ALA A 493 -26.42 -10.62 -6.23
N THR A 494 -25.89 -9.41 -6.38
CA THR A 494 -26.21 -8.57 -7.54
C THR A 494 -25.71 -9.21 -8.83
N THR A 495 -26.51 -9.09 -9.89
CA THR A 495 -26.16 -9.56 -11.24
C THR A 495 -25.90 -8.40 -12.20
N ASP A 496 -25.93 -7.15 -11.72
CA ASP A 496 -25.63 -5.98 -12.53
C ASP A 496 -24.13 -5.92 -12.81
N LYS A 497 -23.76 -6.44 -13.99
CA LYS A 497 -22.37 -6.51 -14.42
C LYS A 497 -21.72 -5.14 -14.56
N ALA A 498 -22.46 -4.11 -15.00
CA ALA A 498 -21.90 -2.77 -15.16
C ALA A 498 -21.56 -2.14 -13.80
N LEU A 499 -22.41 -2.38 -12.79
CA LEU A 499 -22.16 -1.96 -11.42
C LEU A 499 -20.97 -2.72 -10.80
N ILE A 500 -20.90 -4.05 -11.00
CA ILE A 500 -19.78 -4.87 -10.50
C ILE A 500 -18.45 -4.41 -11.12
N ASP A 501 -18.40 -4.26 -12.45
CA ASP A 501 -17.18 -3.88 -13.17
C ASP A 501 -16.68 -2.48 -12.73
N GLU A 502 -17.59 -1.52 -12.49
CA GLU A 502 -17.25 -0.19 -11.96
C GLU A 502 -16.59 -0.29 -10.58
N PHE A 503 -17.16 -1.08 -9.66
CA PHE A 503 -16.59 -1.25 -8.32
C PHE A 503 -15.25 -1.99 -8.37
N VAL A 504 -15.14 -3.09 -9.12
CA VAL A 504 -13.90 -3.88 -9.28
C VAL A 504 -12.76 -2.98 -9.78
N LEU A 505 -13.02 -2.20 -10.84
CA LEU A 505 -12.02 -1.31 -11.44
C LEU A 505 -11.52 -0.24 -10.46
N LYS A 506 -12.44 0.36 -9.69
CA LYS A 506 -12.11 1.42 -8.73
C LYS A 506 -11.43 0.87 -7.48
N ILE A 507 -11.80 -0.35 -7.07
CA ILE A 507 -11.13 -1.09 -6.00
C ILE A 507 -9.67 -1.37 -6.36
N GLU A 508 -9.42 -1.98 -7.53
CA GLU A 508 -8.07 -2.36 -7.96
C GLU A 508 -7.13 -1.15 -8.16
N ARG A 509 -7.66 0.00 -8.61
CA ARG A 509 -6.85 1.18 -8.92
C ARG A 509 -6.55 2.07 -7.72
N ALA A 510 -7.46 2.14 -6.75
CA ALA A 510 -7.47 3.26 -5.81
C ALA A 510 -7.75 2.88 -4.35
N VAL A 511 -8.12 1.63 -4.05
CA VAL A 511 -8.49 1.25 -2.69
C VAL A 511 -7.31 0.61 -1.99
N SER A 512 -6.90 1.26 -0.92
CA SER A 512 -6.12 0.68 0.17
C SER A 512 -6.86 0.96 1.47
N PHE A 513 -6.64 0.11 2.46
CA PHE A 513 -7.31 0.21 3.75
C PHE A 513 -6.33 0.68 4.83
N GLU A 514 -6.89 1.26 5.88
CA GLU A 514 -6.14 1.43 7.12
C GLU A 514 -5.82 0.03 7.69
N PRO A 515 -4.57 -0.23 8.13
CA PRO A 515 -4.22 -1.50 8.75
C PRO A 515 -5.14 -1.76 9.97
N ILE A 516 -5.73 -2.95 10.05
CA ILE A 516 -6.50 -3.34 11.23
C ILE A 516 -5.54 -3.72 12.35
N LEU A 517 -5.68 -3.03 13.48
CA LEU A 517 -4.84 -3.20 14.65
C LEU A 517 -5.60 -3.96 15.74
N VAL A 518 -5.23 -5.22 15.97
CA VAL A 518 -5.79 -6.05 17.06
C VAL A 518 -4.77 -6.11 18.19
N ASN A 519 -5.13 -5.59 19.35
CA ASN A 519 -4.17 -5.36 20.44
C ASN A 519 -2.92 -4.61 19.94
N GLY A 520 -3.10 -3.73 18.94
CA GLY A 520 -2.05 -2.92 18.32
C GLY A 520 -1.02 -3.63 17.45
N GLU A 521 -1.27 -4.88 17.11
CA GLU A 521 -0.56 -5.61 16.08
C GLU A 521 -1.35 -5.51 14.78
N ALA A 522 -0.67 -5.23 13.67
CA ALA A 522 -1.30 -5.25 12.36
C ALA A 522 -1.46 -6.70 11.92
N ILE A 523 -2.70 -7.12 11.70
CA ILE A 523 -3.03 -8.51 11.34
C ILE A 523 -3.58 -8.58 9.92
N SER A 524 -3.40 -9.73 9.27
CA SER A 524 -4.07 -10.02 8.01
C SER A 524 -5.53 -10.35 8.27
N VAL A 525 -6.44 -9.69 7.57
CA VAL A 525 -7.87 -9.70 7.88
C VAL A 525 -8.74 -10.02 6.68
N GLN A 526 -9.90 -10.63 6.97
CA GLN A 526 -10.97 -10.86 6.01
C GLN A 526 -12.21 -10.06 6.44
N CYS A 527 -12.52 -8.98 5.72
CA CYS A 527 -13.66 -8.11 6.04
C CYS A 527 -14.69 -8.11 4.91
N GLU A 528 -15.99 -8.18 5.25
CA GLU A 528 -17.05 -7.80 4.34
C GLU A 528 -17.34 -6.30 4.46
N VAL A 529 -17.32 -5.58 3.34
CA VAL A 529 -17.67 -4.15 3.27
C VAL A 529 -18.86 -3.96 2.35
N THR A 530 -19.86 -3.26 2.86
CA THR A 530 -21.07 -2.89 2.11
C THR A 530 -21.03 -1.42 1.70
N PHE A 531 -21.19 -1.17 0.41
CA PHE A 531 -21.25 0.15 -0.20
C PHE A 531 -22.70 0.52 -0.51
N PRO A 532 -23.25 1.59 0.08
CA PRO A 532 -24.60 2.05 -0.23
C PRO A 532 -24.64 2.72 -1.61
N LEU A 533 -25.70 2.48 -2.36
CA LEU A 533 -25.88 2.99 -3.74
C LEU A 533 -26.95 4.08 -3.83
N LYS A 534 -27.63 4.40 -2.72
CA LYS A 534 -28.74 5.36 -2.65
C LYS A 534 -28.62 6.27 -1.44
#